data_AF-A0A1E4Y525-F1
#
_entry.id   AF-A0A1E4Y525-F1
#
_cell.length_a   1.000
_cell.length_b   1.000
_cell.length_c   1.000
_cell.angle_alpha   90.00
_cell.angle_beta   90.00
_cell.angle_gamma   90.00
#
_symmetry.space_group_name_H-M   'P 1'
#
loop_
_entity.id
_entity.type
_entity.pdbx_description
1 polymer ?
#
loop_
_entity_poly.entity_id
_entity_poly.type
_entity_poly.pdbx_seq_one_letter_code
_entity_poly.pdbx_strand_id
1 'polypeptide(L)'
;MGHIERIKIMKLLWDATGTEFGGRHALYELNYAGAPEEVRLQVLKGAERGGRLKEMEALVDQCMSDYDENGWTGDTWLPPLGDTSPIRNAAE
;
A
#
# COMPACT_ATOMS: atom_id res chain seq x y z
N MET A 1 -13.71 -40.38 -13.03
CA MET A 1 -12.46 -39.96 -13.68
C MET A 1 -11.56 -41.18 -13.87
N GLY A 2 -11.23 -41.54 -15.11
CA GLY A 2 -10.34 -42.66 -15.41
C GLY A 2 -8.85 -42.29 -15.25
N HIS A 3 -7.96 -43.28 -15.26
CA HIS A 3 -6.52 -43.03 -15.08
C HIS A 3 -5.91 -42.18 -16.22
N ILE A 4 -6.37 -42.36 -17.46
CA ILE A 4 -5.90 -41.60 -18.64
C ILE A 4 -6.15 -40.10 -18.44
N GLU A 5 -7.38 -39.75 -18.08
CA GLU A 5 -7.79 -38.37 -17.86
C GLU A 5 -7.04 -37.75 -16.66
N ARG A 6 -6.94 -38.50 -15.55
CA ARG A 6 -6.16 -38.09 -14.37
C ARG A 6 -4.71 -37.77 -14.73
N ILE A 7 -4.04 -38.67 -15.46
CA ILE A 7 -2.63 -38.49 -15.85
C ILE A 7 -2.48 -37.29 -16.79
N LYS A 8 -3.40 -37.11 -17.74
CA LYS A 8 -3.38 -35.99 -18.68
C LYS A 8 -3.46 -34.64 -17.94
N ILE A 9 -4.39 -34.51 -16.99
CA ILE A 9 -4.54 -33.29 -16.17
C ILE A 9 -3.27 -33.03 -15.34
N MET A 10 -2.77 -34.05 -14.65
CA MET A 10 -1.59 -33.88 -13.80
C MET A 10 -0.32 -33.55 -14.58
N LYS A 11 -0.13 -34.14 -15.77
CA LYS A 11 1.00 -33.80 -16.64
C LYS A 11 0.89 -32.37 -17.19
N LEU A 12 -0.30 -31.92 -17.56
CA LEU A 12 -0.51 -30.53 -17.98
C LEU A 12 -0.16 -29.55 -16.85
N LEU A 13 -0.62 -29.81 -15.63
CA LEU A 13 -0.29 -28.97 -14.47
C LEU A 13 1.21 -28.97 -14.15
N TRP A 14 1.85 -30.14 -14.25
CA TRP A 14 3.28 -30.26 -14.04
C TRP A 14 4.08 -29.52 -15.11
N ASP A 15 3.67 -29.56 -16.37
CA ASP A 15 4.35 -28.81 -17.43
C ASP A 15 4.17 -27.29 -17.29
N ALA A 16 3.01 -26.86 -16.80
CA ALA A 16 2.75 -25.44 -16.53
C ALA A 16 3.55 -24.88 -15.33
N THR A 17 4.04 -25.71 -14.40
CA THR A 17 4.61 -25.22 -13.13
C THR A 17 5.96 -25.83 -12.73
N GLY A 18 6.23 -27.09 -13.05
CA GLY A 18 7.35 -27.87 -12.50
C GLY A 18 8.37 -28.39 -13.51
N THR A 19 8.09 -28.37 -14.81
CA THR A 19 9.11 -28.64 -15.84
C THR A 19 10.02 -27.43 -16.03
N GLU A 20 11.08 -27.59 -16.81
CA GLU A 20 11.94 -26.46 -17.20
C GLU A 20 11.16 -25.35 -17.92
N PHE A 21 10.15 -25.73 -18.71
CA PHE A 21 9.23 -24.78 -19.33
C PHE A 21 8.47 -23.96 -18.27
N GLY A 22 7.82 -24.62 -17.31
CA GLY A 22 7.14 -23.97 -16.20
C GLY A 22 8.07 -23.12 -15.32
N GLY A 23 9.28 -23.62 -15.01
CA GLY A 23 10.28 -22.91 -14.23
C GLY A 23 10.81 -21.65 -14.93
N ARG A 24 11.07 -21.71 -16.23
CA ARG A 24 11.41 -20.53 -17.04
C ARG A 24 10.27 -19.52 -17.04
N HIS A 25 9.03 -19.97 -17.16
CA HIS A 25 7.87 -19.09 -17.07
C HIS A 25 7.76 -18.43 -15.69
N ALA A 26 7.98 -19.16 -14.59
CA ALA A 26 7.99 -18.57 -13.25
C ALA A 26 9.07 -17.48 -13.10
N LEU A 27 10.29 -17.75 -13.56
CA LEU A 27 11.37 -16.76 -13.55
C LEU A 27 11.07 -15.54 -14.43
N TYR A 28 10.41 -15.77 -15.57
CA TYR A 28 9.96 -14.71 -16.46
C TYR A 28 8.92 -13.82 -15.77
N GLU A 29 7.84 -14.37 -15.23
CA GLU A 29 6.79 -13.56 -14.59
C GLU A 29 7.31 -12.76 -13.39
N LEU A 30 8.32 -13.26 -12.69
CA LEU A 30 8.94 -12.55 -11.56
C LEU A 30 9.78 -11.35 -11.99
N ASN A 31 10.45 -11.40 -13.14
CA ASN A 31 11.52 -10.46 -13.48
C ASN A 31 11.33 -9.75 -14.82
N TYR A 32 10.30 -10.10 -15.60
CA TYR A 32 10.11 -9.57 -16.95
C TYR A 32 9.98 -8.04 -16.96
N ALA A 33 9.25 -7.49 -16.00
CA ALA A 33 9.05 -6.04 -15.87
C ALA A 33 10.24 -5.30 -15.23
N GLY A 34 11.30 -6.01 -14.82
CA GLY A 34 12.46 -5.46 -14.13
C GLY A 34 12.72 -6.13 -12.79
N ALA A 35 13.81 -5.73 -12.14
CA ALA A 35 14.12 -6.19 -10.79
C ALA A 35 12.99 -5.79 -9.82
N PRO A 36 12.65 -6.61 -8.81
CA PRO A 36 11.55 -6.31 -7.90
C PRO A 36 11.68 -4.94 -7.20
N GLU A 37 12.91 -4.52 -6.87
CA GLU A 37 13.19 -3.22 -6.26
C GLU A 37 12.96 -2.08 -7.23
N GLU A 38 13.32 -2.27 -8.50
CA GLU A 38 13.14 -1.27 -9.55
C GLU A 38 11.65 -1.04 -9.84
N VAL A 39 10.85 -2.10 -9.96
CA VAL A 39 9.40 -1.99 -10.17
C VAL A 39 8.74 -1.22 -9.02
N ARG A 40 9.13 -1.47 -7.76
CA ARG A 40 8.63 -0.72 -6.60
C ARG A 40 9.04 0.75 -6.64
N LEU A 41 10.30 1.03 -7.02
CA LEU A 41 10.79 2.39 -7.15
C LEU A 41 10.06 3.15 -8.27
N GLN A 42 9.73 2.49 -9.39
CA GLN A 42 8.94 3.07 -10.47
C GLN A 42 7.53 3.45 -9.99
N VAL A 43 6.89 2.62 -9.15
CA VAL A 43 5.59 2.94 -8.53
C VAL A 43 5.70 4.17 -7.64
N LEU A 44 6.71 4.23 -6.75
CA LEU A 44 6.94 5.39 -5.88
C LEU A 44 7.17 6.66 -6.70
N LYS A 45 8.12 6.63 -7.65
CA LYS A 45 8.42 7.77 -8.53
C LYS A 45 7.22 8.18 -9.39
N GLY A 46 6.37 7.22 -9.76
CA GLY A 46 5.10 7.47 -10.41
C GLY A 46 4.15 8.30 -9.53
N ALA A 47 4.01 7.91 -8.26
CA ALA A 47 3.18 8.63 -7.28
C ALA A 47 3.74 10.02 -6.93
N GLU A 48 5.07 10.16 -6.82
CA GLU A 48 5.76 11.44 -6.65
C GLU A 48 5.48 12.39 -7.81
N ARG A 49 5.81 11.97 -9.03
CA ARG A 49 5.65 12.78 -10.24
C ARG A 49 4.18 13.06 -10.55
N GLY A 50 3.29 12.14 -10.23
CA GLY A 50 1.84 12.28 -10.39
C GLY A 50 1.18 13.14 -9.30
N GLY A 51 1.91 13.61 -8.29
CA GLY A 51 1.38 14.42 -7.20
C GLY A 51 0.60 13.66 -6.14
N ARG A 52 0.33 12.36 -6.34
CA ARG A 52 -0.40 11.52 -5.37
C ARG A 52 0.33 11.42 -4.05
N LEU A 53 1.67 11.31 -4.07
CA LEU A 53 2.44 11.29 -2.82
C LEU A 53 2.26 12.59 -2.05
N LYS A 54 2.31 13.74 -2.75
CA LYS A 54 2.09 15.05 -2.16
C LYS A 54 0.69 15.20 -1.55
N GLU A 55 -0.34 14.66 -2.19
CA GLU A 55 -1.70 14.64 -1.62
C GLU A 55 -1.77 13.80 -0.33
N MET A 56 -1.08 12.66 -0.31
CA MET A 56 -1.00 11.82 0.90
C MET A 56 -0.23 12.54 2.02
N GLU A 57 0.87 13.21 1.70
CA GLU A 57 1.64 14.02 2.65
C GLU A 57 0.82 15.20 3.17
N ALA A 58 0.06 15.90 2.32
CA ALA A 58 -0.78 17.00 2.75
C ALA A 58 -1.87 16.57 3.75
N LEU A 59 -2.40 15.35 3.61
CA LEU A 59 -3.33 14.78 4.60
C LEU A 59 -2.63 14.53 5.95
N VAL A 60 -1.38 14.05 5.92
CA VAL A 60 -0.56 13.89 7.12
C VAL A 60 -0.27 15.25 7.74
N ASP A 61 0.16 16.24 6.94
CA ASP A 61 0.42 17.60 7.40
C ASP A 61 -0.81 18.21 8.06
N GLN A 62 -2.00 18.03 7.49
CA GLN A 62 -3.25 18.47 8.09
C GLN A 62 -3.47 17.80 9.46
N CYS A 63 -3.33 16.48 9.54
CA CYS A 63 -3.47 15.73 10.80
C CYS A 63 -2.47 16.20 11.88
N MET A 64 -1.21 16.40 11.48
CA MET A 64 -0.15 16.84 12.39
C MET A 64 -0.31 18.31 12.79
N SER A 65 -1.01 19.13 11.99
CA SER A 65 -1.27 20.54 12.30
C SER A 65 -2.32 20.74 13.39
N ASP A 66 -3.13 19.73 13.68
CA ASP A 66 -4.20 19.81 14.68
C ASP A 66 -3.69 19.85 16.13
N TYR A 67 -2.40 19.54 16.38
CA TYR A 67 -1.84 19.50 17.74
C TYR A 67 -0.35 19.85 17.81
N ASP A 68 0.11 20.20 19.01
CA ASP A 68 1.52 20.35 19.38
C ASP A 68 1.81 19.72 20.76
N GLU A 69 2.99 19.97 21.33
CA GLU A 69 3.37 19.45 22.65
C GLU A 69 2.51 19.97 23.82
N ASN A 70 1.70 21.01 23.60
CA ASN A 70 0.85 21.66 24.59
C ASN A 70 -0.64 21.27 24.47
N GLY A 71 -1.05 20.62 23.38
CA GLY A 71 -2.43 20.15 23.17
C GLY A 71 -2.95 20.40 21.76
N TRP A 72 -4.27 20.46 21.61
CA TRP A 72 -4.91 20.78 20.32
C TRP A 72 -4.73 22.26 19.97
N THR A 73 -4.43 22.54 18.70
CA THR A 73 -4.16 23.90 18.21
C THR A 73 -5.42 24.66 17.80
N GLY A 74 -6.53 23.96 17.58
CA GLY A 74 -7.82 24.53 17.18
C GLY A 74 -8.97 24.19 18.14
N ASP A 75 -10.10 24.87 17.97
CA ASP A 75 -11.28 24.72 18.83
C ASP A 75 -12.19 23.53 18.42
N THR A 76 -11.78 22.75 17.41
CA THR A 76 -12.53 21.59 16.89
C THR A 76 -12.64 20.47 17.94
N TRP A 77 -11.58 20.28 18.73
CA TRP A 77 -11.44 19.14 19.65
C TRP A 77 -11.58 19.56 21.11
N LEU A 78 -12.05 18.64 21.96
CA LEU A 78 -12.10 18.89 23.40
C LEU A 78 -10.68 18.96 24.00
N PRO A 79 -10.43 19.85 24.96
CA PRO A 79 -9.12 19.98 25.59
C PRO A 79 -8.69 18.68 26.31
N PRO A 80 -7.37 18.44 26.45
CA PRO A 80 -6.86 17.26 27.16
C PRO A 80 -7.42 17.11 28.57
N LEU A 81 -7.66 15.86 29.00
CA LEU A 81 -8.18 15.54 30.33
C LEU A 81 -7.29 16.16 31.43
N GLY A 82 -7.84 17.12 32.17
CA GLY A 82 -7.15 17.84 33.25
C GLY A 82 -6.96 19.33 33.00
N ASP A 83 -7.16 19.80 31.77
CA ASP A 83 -7.23 21.23 31.47
C ASP A 83 -8.61 21.78 31.86
N THR A 84 -8.62 22.90 32.60
CA THR A 84 -9.84 23.57 33.10
C THR A 84 -10.19 24.83 32.30
N SER A 85 -9.45 25.07 31.21
CA SER A 85 -9.68 26.17 30.30
C SER A 85 -11.11 26.08 29.70
N PRO A 86 -11.85 27.20 29.64
CA PRO A 86 -13.23 27.19 29.14
C PRO A 86 -13.29 26.74 27.69
N ILE A 87 -14.20 25.81 27.38
CA ILE A 87 -14.44 25.31 26.02
C ILE A 87 -14.87 26.50 25.14
N ARG A 88 -14.04 26.83 24.14
CA ARG A 88 -14.42 27.80 23.11
C ARG A 88 -15.41 27.12 22.16
N ASN A 89 -16.57 27.72 21.99
CA ASN A 89 -17.65 27.14 21.21
C ASN A 89 -17.29 27.26 19.72
N ALA A 90 -17.09 26.14 19.01
CA ALA A 90 -16.76 26.08 17.58
C ALA A 90 -17.93 26.43 16.64
N ALA A 91 -18.84 27.30 17.10
CA ALA A 91 -20.04 27.72 16.39
C ALA A 91 -20.04 29.25 16.22
N GLU A 92 -19.06 29.74 15.47
CA GLU A 92 -19.12 30.94 14.61
C GLU A 92 -18.05 30.84 13.50
#